data_AF-A0A838ML81-F1
#
_entry.id   AF-A0A838ML81-F1
#
_cell.length_a   1.000
_cell.length_b   1.000
_cell.length_c   1.000
_cell.angle_alpha   90.00
_cell.angle_beta   90.00
_cell.angle_gamma   90.00
#
_symmetry.space_group_name_H-M   'P 1'
#
loop_
_entity.id
_entity.type
_entity.pdbx_description
1 polymer ?
#
loop_
_entity_poly.entity_id
_entity_poly.type
_entity_poly.pdbx_seq_one_letter_code
_entity_poly.pdbx_strand_id
1 'polypeptide(L)'
;MHRREPVLSALRFANRPALALLAGCVLAVGGCSGGSEPPAGQSSDTPPVGAAESGAAAVPAGETATGARFSAAAIPRALRGRWGLVERDCTSTHGDAKGLLEVGANELIFYETSARLGTVAAAGTDRIRATFAFSGEGQEWTQDVELRAWDGGAKLIRQDRGPDAQTGPLTYLRCGG
;
A
#
# COMPACT_ATOMS: atom_id res chain seq x y z
N MET A 1 -46.72 -6.65 19.21
CA MET A 1 -46.80 -6.33 17.76
C MET A 1 -46.38 -4.89 17.56
N HIS A 2 -45.27 -4.63 16.85
CA HIS A 2 -44.93 -3.32 16.29
C HIS A 2 -44.50 -3.56 14.84
N ARG A 3 -44.97 -2.74 13.90
CA ARG A 3 -44.70 -2.92 12.46
C ARG A 3 -43.36 -2.31 12.08
N ARG A 4 -42.69 -2.89 11.09
CA ARG A 4 -41.55 -2.29 10.40
C ARG A 4 -42.07 -1.55 9.18
N GLU A 5 -41.91 -0.23 9.15
CA GLU A 5 -42.16 0.58 7.96
C GLU A 5 -40.92 0.54 7.05
N PRO A 6 -41.05 0.25 5.73
CA PRO A 6 -39.94 0.33 4.80
C PRO A 6 -39.76 1.77 4.29
N VAL A 7 -38.54 2.31 4.36
CA VAL A 7 -38.21 3.57 3.66
C VAL A 7 -38.04 3.25 2.17
N LEU A 8 -38.99 3.67 1.33
CA LEU A 8 -38.90 3.49 -0.12
C LEU A 8 -37.82 4.41 -0.71
N SER A 9 -36.74 3.82 -1.23
CA SER A 9 -35.84 4.53 -2.15
C SER A 9 -36.57 4.84 -3.46
N ALA A 10 -36.93 6.11 -3.68
CA ALA A 10 -37.58 6.57 -4.89
C ALA A 10 -37.03 7.92 -5.34
N LEU A 11 -36.13 7.91 -6.34
CA LEU A 11 -35.80 9.04 -7.20
C LEU A 11 -35.37 8.47 -8.57
N ARG A 12 -35.76 9.15 -9.65
CA ARG A 12 -35.67 8.61 -11.03
C ARG A 12 -34.63 9.35 -11.86
N PHE A 13 -34.00 8.58 -12.76
CA PHE A 13 -33.38 8.97 -14.04
C PHE A 13 -33.20 10.47 -14.37
N ALA A 14 -31.94 10.88 -14.53
CA ALA A 14 -31.56 12.01 -15.37
C ALA A 14 -30.50 11.58 -16.41
N ASN A 15 -31.01 11.15 -17.56
CA ASN A 15 -30.46 11.39 -18.91
C ASN A 15 -28.99 11.87 -19.03
N ARG A 16 -28.08 11.02 -19.53
CA ARG A 16 -26.74 11.43 -20.01
C ARG A 16 -26.75 11.49 -21.55
N PRO A 17 -26.56 12.64 -22.20
CA PRO A 17 -26.49 12.72 -23.66
C PRO A 17 -25.22 12.03 -24.17
N ALA A 18 -25.35 11.19 -25.19
CA ALA A 18 -24.21 10.60 -25.88
C ALA A 18 -23.58 11.65 -26.80
N LEU A 19 -22.36 12.08 -26.49
CA LEU A 19 -21.60 12.98 -27.35
C LEU A 19 -20.82 12.15 -28.38
N ALA A 20 -21.15 12.31 -29.66
CA ALA A 20 -20.47 11.61 -30.74
C ALA A 20 -19.06 12.19 -30.98
N LEU A 21 -18.10 11.32 -31.28
CA LEU A 21 -16.79 11.69 -31.83
C LEU A 21 -16.63 10.97 -33.18
N LEU A 22 -16.06 11.68 -34.15
CA LEU A 22 -16.20 11.34 -35.57
C LEU A 22 -15.25 10.24 -36.02
N ALA A 23 -15.71 9.43 -36.97
CA ALA A 23 -14.86 8.56 -37.77
C ALA A 23 -14.09 9.36 -38.83
N GLY A 24 -12.82 9.00 -39.06
CA GLY A 24 -11.96 9.51 -40.13
C GLY A 24 -11.01 8.41 -40.59
N CYS A 25 -10.79 8.27 -41.90
CA CYS A 25 -10.26 7.05 -42.53
C CYS A 25 -8.97 7.28 -43.34
N VAL A 26 -8.26 6.17 -43.64
CA VAL A 26 -7.32 5.97 -44.79
C VAL A 26 -6.02 6.80 -44.77
N LEU A 27 -4.80 6.24 -44.95
CA LEU A 27 -4.36 4.84 -45.14
C LEU A 27 -3.19 4.52 -44.15
N ALA A 28 -2.08 3.81 -44.37
CA ALA A 28 -1.38 3.22 -45.52
C ALA A 28 -0.73 1.87 -45.17
N VAL A 29 0.03 1.25 -46.09
CA VAL A 29 0.56 -0.12 -45.96
C VAL A 29 2.09 -0.14 -45.88
N GLY A 30 2.63 -1.01 -45.03
CA GLY A 30 4.00 -1.49 -45.07
C GLY A 30 4.08 -2.86 -44.38
N GLY A 31 4.84 -3.82 -44.92
CA GLY A 31 4.86 -5.18 -44.36
C GLY A 31 6.02 -6.06 -44.83
N CYS A 32 6.39 -6.99 -43.96
CA CYS A 32 7.08 -8.26 -44.22
C CYS A 32 6.58 -9.21 -43.12
N SER A 33 6.02 -10.38 -43.42
CA SER A 33 6.68 -11.55 -44.03
C SER A 33 7.70 -12.19 -43.08
N GLY A 34 7.19 -12.91 -42.08
CA GLY A 34 7.95 -13.73 -41.14
C GLY A 34 7.14 -14.96 -40.74
N GLY A 35 6.98 -15.89 -41.68
CA GLY A 35 6.20 -17.12 -41.47
C GLY A 35 7.05 -18.28 -40.96
N SER A 36 6.50 -19.01 -39.98
CA SER A 36 6.89 -20.38 -39.61
C SER A 36 5.65 -21.11 -39.13
N GLU A 37 5.35 -22.26 -39.70
CA GLU A 37 4.10 -23.01 -39.50
C GLU A 37 4.24 -24.04 -38.37
N PRO A 38 3.20 -24.32 -37.55
CA PRO A 38 3.35 -25.16 -36.36
C PRO A 38 3.27 -26.67 -36.69
N PRO A 39 4.27 -27.49 -36.31
CA PRO A 39 4.16 -28.94 -36.39
C PRO A 39 3.27 -29.49 -35.26
N ALA A 40 2.17 -30.15 -35.63
CA ALA A 40 1.43 -30.99 -34.69
C ALA A 40 2.15 -32.34 -34.52
N GLY A 41 2.62 -32.63 -33.30
CA GLY A 41 3.33 -33.88 -32.95
C GLY A 41 2.77 -34.48 -31.67
N GLN A 42 2.39 -35.76 -31.72
CA GLN A 42 1.63 -36.44 -30.67
C GLN A 42 2.52 -36.95 -29.51
N SER A 43 1.90 -37.12 -28.34
CA SER A 43 2.49 -37.71 -27.14
C SER A 43 2.94 -39.17 -27.32
N SER A 44 3.88 -39.64 -26.50
CA SER A 44 3.77 -40.95 -25.81
C SER A 44 4.83 -41.16 -24.71
N ASP A 45 4.32 -41.44 -23.51
CA ASP A 45 4.82 -42.39 -22.50
C ASP A 45 6.21 -42.25 -21.82
N THR A 46 6.47 -43.12 -20.82
CA THR A 46 7.57 -43.05 -19.86
C THR A 46 7.91 -44.44 -19.30
N PRO A 47 9.20 -44.79 -19.15
CA PRO A 47 9.63 -45.73 -18.10
C PRO A 47 10.51 -45.07 -17.01
N PRO A 48 10.55 -45.61 -15.77
CA PRO A 48 11.18 -44.98 -14.61
C PRO A 48 12.57 -45.56 -14.23
N VAL A 49 13.00 -45.27 -12.99
CA VAL A 49 14.18 -45.68 -12.19
C VAL A 49 15.40 -44.74 -12.26
N GLY A 50 16.02 -44.36 -11.13
CA GLY A 50 15.66 -44.62 -9.72
C GLY A 50 16.60 -43.95 -8.70
N ALA A 51 16.28 -44.10 -7.40
CA ALA A 51 17.12 -43.89 -6.18
C ALA A 51 18.18 -42.75 -6.18
N ALA A 52 18.02 -41.69 -5.38
CA ALA A 52 18.51 -41.57 -3.99
C ALA A 52 20.07 -41.49 -3.87
N GLU A 53 20.69 -40.71 -2.98
CA GLU A 53 20.19 -40.00 -1.78
C GLU A 53 21.12 -38.80 -1.43
N SER A 54 21.01 -38.27 -0.19
CA SER A 54 21.91 -37.29 0.45
C SER A 54 21.80 -35.82 -0.04
N GLY A 55 21.35 -34.95 0.87
CA GLY A 55 21.21 -33.52 0.60
C GLY A 55 20.37 -32.74 1.62
N ALA A 56 20.34 -33.18 2.88
CA ALA A 56 19.52 -32.57 3.94
C ALA A 56 20.10 -31.23 4.45
N ALA A 57 20.21 -30.25 3.56
CA ALA A 57 20.45 -28.86 3.91
C ALA A 57 19.18 -28.27 4.55
N ALA A 58 19.01 -28.54 5.85
CA ALA A 58 18.00 -27.88 6.66
C ALA A 58 18.28 -26.37 6.66
N VAL A 59 17.57 -25.63 5.81
CA VAL A 59 17.52 -24.16 5.92
C VAL A 59 17.11 -23.83 7.35
N PRO A 60 17.89 -23.02 8.09
CA PRO A 60 17.51 -22.68 9.44
C PRO A 60 16.19 -21.90 9.37
N ALA A 61 15.14 -22.45 9.98
CA ALA A 61 13.92 -21.71 10.34
C ALA A 61 14.26 -20.73 11.47
N GLY A 62 15.11 -19.75 11.11
CA GLY A 62 16.03 -19.05 12.00
C GLY A 62 15.64 -17.61 12.29
N GLU A 63 14.46 -17.16 11.86
CA GLU A 63 13.78 -16.06 12.52
C GLU A 63 12.49 -16.59 13.13
N THR A 64 12.59 -17.06 14.37
CA THR A 64 11.44 -17.24 15.25
C THR A 64 10.79 -15.88 15.41
N ALA A 65 9.78 -15.61 14.58
CA ALA A 65 8.95 -14.43 14.69
C ALA A 65 8.10 -14.53 15.98
N THR A 66 8.75 -14.27 17.12
CA THR A 66 8.13 -13.77 18.35
C THR A 66 7.65 -12.33 18.11
N GLY A 67 6.87 -12.15 17.04
CA GLY A 67 5.77 -11.22 17.04
C GLY A 67 4.79 -11.70 18.11
N ALA A 68 5.08 -11.33 19.37
CA ALA A 68 4.05 -11.22 20.37
C ALA A 68 2.88 -10.48 19.69
N ARG A 69 1.66 -11.03 19.79
CA ARG A 69 0.48 -10.47 19.13
C ARG A 69 0.07 -9.17 19.82
N PHE A 70 0.85 -8.13 19.56
CA PHE A 70 0.53 -6.75 19.85
C PHE A 70 -0.67 -6.36 18.98
N SER A 71 -1.86 -6.65 19.49
CA SER A 71 -3.10 -5.94 19.13
C SER A 71 -2.95 -4.49 19.64
N ALA A 72 -2.08 -3.73 18.99
CA ALA A 72 -1.67 -2.40 19.42
C ALA A 72 -2.83 -1.44 19.15
N ALA A 73 -3.62 -1.15 20.18
CA ALA A 73 -4.73 -0.19 20.11
C ALA A 73 -4.30 1.26 19.82
N ALA A 74 -3.00 1.50 19.66
CA ALA A 74 -2.38 2.77 19.28
C ALA A 74 -0.97 2.53 18.70
N ILE A 75 -0.49 3.46 17.88
CA ILE A 75 0.87 3.54 17.34
C ILE A 75 1.91 3.59 18.48
N PRO A 76 3.01 2.81 18.43
CA PRO A 76 4.08 2.84 19.43
C PRO A 76 4.64 4.23 19.76
N ARG A 77 4.95 4.51 21.03
CA ARG A 77 5.39 5.85 21.49
C ARG A 77 6.65 6.37 20.78
N ALA A 78 7.59 5.49 20.40
CA ALA A 78 8.83 5.90 19.72
C ALA A 78 8.59 6.51 18.32
N LEU A 79 7.48 6.17 17.67
CA LEU A 79 7.09 6.67 16.35
C LEU A 79 6.34 8.00 16.42
N ARG A 80 5.87 8.43 17.60
CA ARG A 80 5.00 9.59 17.74
C ARG A 80 5.76 10.92 17.73
N GLY A 81 5.07 11.97 17.29
CA GLY A 81 5.60 13.34 17.21
C GLY A 81 5.58 13.88 15.78
N ARG A 82 6.33 14.96 15.55
CA ARG A 82 6.47 15.65 14.26
C ARG A 82 7.73 15.17 13.55
N TRP A 83 7.62 14.89 12.25
CA TRP A 83 8.69 14.37 11.41
C TRP A 83 8.69 15.07 10.05
N GLY A 84 9.84 15.57 9.58
CA GLY A 84 9.95 16.31 8.32
C GLY A 84 10.81 15.55 7.29
N LEU A 85 10.43 15.55 6.01
CA LEU A 85 11.28 15.01 4.94
C LEU A 85 12.58 15.82 4.80
N VAL A 86 12.51 17.14 5.01
CA VAL A 86 13.67 18.02 5.21
C VAL A 86 13.48 18.91 6.44
N GLU A 87 14.57 19.49 6.94
CA GLU A 87 14.56 20.36 8.14
C GLU A 87 13.54 21.51 8.06
N ARG A 88 13.29 22.04 6.86
CA ARG A 88 12.30 23.12 6.61
C ARG A 88 10.85 22.69 6.87
N ASP A 89 10.51 21.41 6.70
CA ASP A 89 9.17 20.92 7.02
C ASP A 89 8.89 20.96 8.54
N CYS A 90 9.93 20.89 9.37
CA CYS A 90 9.78 20.99 10.82
C CYS A 90 9.46 22.41 11.30
N THR A 91 9.91 23.44 10.58
CA THR A 91 9.96 24.83 11.05
C THR A 91 8.91 25.75 10.43
N SER A 92 8.40 25.49 9.23
CA SER A 92 7.42 26.40 8.62
C SER A 92 6.05 26.34 9.29
N THR A 93 5.43 27.51 9.43
CA THR A 93 4.07 27.75 9.92
C THR A 93 3.10 28.22 8.83
N HIS A 94 3.56 28.32 7.57
CA HIS A 94 2.81 28.91 6.45
C HIS A 94 1.98 27.89 5.63
N GLY A 95 1.90 26.62 6.06
CA GLY A 95 1.18 25.55 5.36
C GLY A 95 1.91 24.94 4.15
N ASP A 96 3.11 25.44 3.84
CA ASP A 96 3.98 24.93 2.76
C ASP A 96 4.88 23.76 3.18
N ALA A 97 4.83 23.36 4.46
CA ALA A 97 5.52 22.19 5.03
C ALA A 97 4.94 20.84 4.53
N LYS A 98 4.91 20.63 3.21
CA LYS A 98 4.27 19.46 2.60
C LYS A 98 4.95 18.13 2.93
N GLY A 99 6.20 18.15 3.39
CA GLY A 99 6.92 16.97 3.90
C GLY A 99 6.76 16.73 5.40
N LEU A 100 5.92 17.51 6.12
CA LEU A 100 5.62 17.29 7.53
C LEU A 100 4.62 16.14 7.70
N LEU A 101 5.00 15.16 8.52
CA LEU A 101 4.17 14.08 9.02
C LEU A 101 4.07 14.17 10.55
N GLU A 102 2.85 14.32 11.06
CA GLU A 102 2.54 14.24 12.48
C GLU A 102 1.96 12.85 12.79
N VAL A 103 2.60 12.15 13.72
CA VAL A 103 2.22 10.79 14.13
C VAL A 103 1.61 10.86 15.53
N GLY A 104 0.28 10.74 15.57
CA GLY A 104 -0.53 10.75 16.79
C GLY A 104 -0.57 9.41 17.51
N ALA A 105 -1.59 9.21 18.33
CA ALA A 105 -1.83 7.90 18.95
C ALA A 105 -2.45 6.91 17.96
N ASN A 106 -3.51 7.31 17.26
CA ASN A 106 -4.33 6.45 16.41
C ASN A 106 -4.52 7.05 15.00
N GLU A 107 -3.61 7.94 14.61
CA GLU A 107 -3.76 8.84 13.47
C GLU A 107 -2.41 9.29 12.91
N LEU A 108 -2.34 9.45 11.60
CA LEU A 108 -1.30 10.17 10.87
C LEU A 108 -1.94 11.43 10.28
N ILE A 109 -1.24 12.57 10.32
CA ILE A 109 -1.66 13.80 9.63
C ILE A 109 -0.46 14.30 8.83
N PHE A 110 -0.64 14.55 7.54
CA PHE A 110 0.41 15.08 6.67
C PHE A 110 -0.23 15.86 5.52
N TYR A 111 0.19 17.11 5.32
CA TYR A 111 -0.41 18.00 4.33
C TYR A 111 -1.96 18.03 4.44
N GLU A 112 -2.70 18.12 3.33
CA GLU A 112 -4.17 18.09 3.24
C GLU A 112 -4.74 16.65 3.37
N THR A 113 -4.12 15.79 4.17
CA THR A 113 -4.50 14.37 4.34
C THR A 113 -4.38 13.91 5.80
N SER A 114 -5.34 13.10 6.23
CA SER A 114 -5.32 12.39 7.52
C SER A 114 -5.49 10.88 7.29
N ALA A 115 -4.99 10.05 8.21
CA ALA A 115 -5.14 8.60 8.13
C ALA A 115 -5.38 7.96 9.51
N ARG A 116 -6.52 7.30 9.70
CA ARG A 116 -6.90 6.60 10.94
C ARG A 116 -6.24 5.23 11.01
N LEU A 117 -5.69 4.86 12.17
CA LEU A 117 -5.16 3.52 12.44
C LEU A 117 -6.28 2.48 12.39
N GLY A 118 -6.16 1.50 11.50
CA GLY A 118 -7.04 0.34 11.38
C GLY A 118 -6.37 -0.95 11.85
N THR A 119 -6.50 -2.02 11.06
CA THR A 119 -6.00 -3.37 11.40
C THR A 119 -4.48 -3.41 11.53
N VAL A 120 -3.97 -3.66 12.73
CA VAL A 120 -2.53 -3.87 12.98
C VAL A 120 -2.13 -5.27 12.56
N ALA A 121 -1.24 -5.38 11.58
CA ALA A 121 -0.68 -6.63 11.10
C ALA A 121 0.55 -7.06 11.92
N ALA A 122 1.36 -6.10 12.39
CA ALA A 122 2.47 -6.32 13.31
C ALA A 122 2.81 -5.04 14.08
N ALA A 123 3.33 -5.16 15.31
CA ALA A 123 3.91 -4.02 16.03
C ALA A 123 5.10 -4.44 16.91
N GLY A 124 5.81 -3.45 17.43
CA GLY A 124 6.92 -3.55 18.39
C GLY A 124 7.14 -2.16 19.03
N THR A 125 8.19 -2.01 19.84
CA THR A 125 8.48 -0.74 20.54
C THR A 125 8.78 0.42 19.57
N ASP A 126 9.41 0.08 18.45
CA ASP A 126 10.04 0.94 17.45
C ASP A 126 9.41 0.80 16.05
N ARG A 127 8.39 -0.04 15.88
CA ARG A 127 7.78 -0.34 14.57
C ARG A 127 6.29 -0.65 14.65
N ILE A 128 5.53 -0.31 13.61
CA ILE A 128 4.17 -0.81 13.37
C ILE A 128 3.97 -1.04 11.88
N ARG A 129 3.32 -2.14 11.51
CA ARG A 129 2.71 -2.35 10.20
C ARG A 129 1.22 -2.47 10.41
N ALA A 130 0.44 -1.58 9.80
CA ALA A 130 -1.00 -1.58 9.92
C ALA A 130 -1.66 -1.10 8.63
N THR A 131 -2.90 -1.55 8.44
CA THR A 131 -3.84 -0.91 7.52
C THR A 131 -4.28 0.43 8.12
N PHE A 132 -4.21 1.51 7.34
CA PHE A 132 -4.74 2.83 7.71
C PHE A 132 -5.82 3.25 6.72
N ALA A 133 -6.89 3.88 7.21
CA ALA A 133 -7.94 4.48 6.38
C ALA A 133 -7.64 5.97 6.18
N PHE A 134 -7.40 6.38 4.93
CA PHE A 134 -6.95 7.72 4.55
C PHE A 134 -8.12 8.56 4.03
N SER A 135 -8.10 9.86 4.38
CA SER A 135 -9.03 10.89 3.94
C SER A 135 -8.26 12.13 3.48
N GLY A 136 -8.45 12.56 2.23
CA GLY A 136 -7.74 13.69 1.62
C GLY A 136 -8.30 14.03 0.23
N GLU A 137 -8.25 15.30 -0.16
CA GLU A 137 -8.77 15.83 -1.46
C GLU A 137 -10.23 15.43 -1.80
N GLY A 138 -11.05 15.08 -0.80
CA GLY A 138 -12.42 14.58 -1.00
C GLY A 138 -12.51 13.10 -1.38
N GLN A 139 -11.42 12.35 -1.26
CA GLN A 139 -11.34 10.90 -1.47
C GLN A 139 -11.09 10.18 -0.15
N GLU A 140 -11.61 8.96 -0.06
CA GLU A 140 -11.37 8.01 1.05
C GLU A 140 -10.73 6.75 0.47
N TRP A 141 -9.60 6.30 1.03
CA TRP A 141 -8.92 5.08 0.59
C TRP A 141 -8.27 4.33 1.77
N THR A 142 -7.52 3.27 1.47
CA THR A 142 -6.92 2.42 2.51
C THR A 142 -5.58 1.87 2.03
N GLN A 143 -4.54 1.99 2.87
CA GLN A 143 -3.18 1.54 2.57
C GLN A 143 -2.63 0.67 3.70
N ASP A 144 -1.86 -0.37 3.37
CA ASP A 144 -0.96 -1.05 4.32
C ASP A 144 0.34 -0.23 4.43
N VAL A 145 0.69 0.20 5.63
CA VAL A 145 1.85 1.07 5.89
C VAL A 145 2.70 0.48 7.00
N GLU A 146 3.99 0.34 6.76
CA GLU A 146 4.99 0.12 7.81
C GLU A 146 5.66 1.44 8.20
N LEU A 147 5.62 1.76 9.50
CA LEU A 147 6.36 2.85 10.13
C LEU A 147 7.42 2.25 11.06
N ARG A 148 8.65 2.75 10.98
CA ARG A 148 9.80 2.24 11.75
C ARG A 148 10.72 3.37 12.19
N ALA A 149 11.03 3.44 13.48
CA ALA A 149 12.07 4.32 14.00
C ALA A 149 13.45 3.75 13.64
N TRP A 150 14.37 4.63 13.26
CA TRP A 150 15.76 4.29 12.92
C TRP A 150 16.71 5.30 13.58
N ASP A 151 18.00 4.98 13.62
CA ASP A 151 19.05 5.90 14.10
C ASP A 151 18.80 6.41 15.54
N GLY A 152 18.56 5.47 16.47
CA GLY A 152 18.19 5.79 17.86
C GLY A 152 16.81 6.46 18.04
N GLY A 153 16.03 6.61 16.97
CA GLY A 153 14.80 7.40 16.95
C GLY A 153 14.97 8.81 16.36
N ALA A 154 16.15 9.16 15.83
CA ALA A 154 16.35 10.42 15.11
C ALA A 154 15.66 10.42 13.73
N LYS A 155 15.35 9.24 13.17
CA LYS A 155 14.71 9.08 11.86
C LYS A 155 13.45 8.20 11.94
N LEU A 156 12.48 8.51 11.09
CA LEU A 156 11.30 7.68 10.84
C LEU A 156 11.32 7.22 9.38
N ILE A 157 11.20 5.91 9.16
CA ILE A 157 11.02 5.31 7.84
C ILE A 157 9.54 4.96 7.69
N ARG A 158 8.90 5.46 6.62
CA ARG A 158 7.56 5.06 6.16
C ARG A 158 7.70 4.25 4.88
N GLN A 159 7.07 3.08 4.82
CA GLN A 159 6.94 2.29 3.61
C GLN A 159 5.47 1.91 3.40
N ASP A 160 4.88 2.46 2.35
CA ASP A 160 3.54 2.08 1.90
C ASP A 160 3.62 0.78 1.08
N ARG A 161 2.57 -0.04 1.12
CA ARG A 161 2.52 -1.37 0.52
C ARG A 161 1.17 -1.63 -0.15
N GLY A 162 1.22 -2.26 -1.32
CA GLY A 162 0.08 -2.49 -2.21
C GLY A 162 0.47 -2.25 -3.68
N PRO A 163 -0.44 -2.50 -4.63
CA PRO A 163 -0.19 -2.20 -6.05
C PRO A 163 -0.10 -0.69 -6.32
N ASP A 164 -0.91 0.11 -5.63
CA ASP A 164 -0.99 1.57 -5.77
C ASP A 164 -0.06 2.34 -4.80
N ALA A 165 0.86 1.64 -4.14
CA ALA A 165 1.74 2.23 -3.14
C ALA A 165 2.84 3.12 -3.75
N GLN A 166 3.30 4.11 -2.99
CA GLN A 166 4.40 4.99 -3.40
C GLN A 166 5.70 4.19 -3.66
N THR A 167 6.42 4.58 -4.71
CA THR A 167 7.70 3.97 -5.08
C THR A 167 8.78 4.21 -4.03
N GLY A 168 9.01 3.19 -3.19
CA GLY A 168 10.10 3.17 -2.21
C GLY A 168 9.74 3.81 -0.86
N PRO A 169 10.63 3.68 0.15
CA PRO A 169 10.40 4.22 1.48
C PRO A 169 10.69 5.72 1.56
N LEU A 170 9.84 6.47 2.26
CA LEU A 170 10.14 7.82 2.71
C LEU A 170 10.94 7.77 4.01
N THR A 171 11.96 8.62 4.14
CA THR A 171 12.73 8.80 5.37
C THR A 171 12.57 10.23 5.85
N TYR A 172 12.10 10.40 7.09
CA TYR A 172 11.89 11.68 7.74
C TYR A 172 12.91 11.86 8.88
N LEU A 173 13.31 13.11 9.12
CA LEU A 173 14.05 13.57 10.29
C LEU A 173 13.06 13.90 11.43
N ARG A 174 13.46 13.69 12.69
CA ARG A 174 12.63 14.09 13.84
C ARG A 174 12.68 15.59 14.06
N CYS A 175 11.50 16.22 14.18
CA CYS A 175 11.41 17.65 14.45
C CYS A 175 11.57 17.95 15.95
N GLY A 176 12.27 19.04 16.27
CA GLY A 176 12.52 19.47 17.67
C GLY A 176 13.70 18.74 18.33
N GLY A 177 14.83 18.66 17.61
CA GLY A 177 16.16 18.52 18.22
C GLY A 177 16.72 19.88 18.63
#